data_AF-A0AA43B129-F1
#
_entry.id   AF-A0AA43B129-F1
#
_cell.length_a   1.000
_cell.length_b   1.000
_cell.length_c   1.000
_cell.angle_alpha   90.00
_cell.angle_beta   90.00
_cell.angle_gamma   90.00
#
_symmetry.space_group_name_H-M   'P 1'
#
loop_
_entity.id
_entity.type
_entity.pdbx_description
1 polymer ?
#
loop_
_entity_poly.entity_id
_entity_poly.type
_entity_poly.pdbx_seq_one_letter_code
_entity_poly.pdbx_strand_id
1 'polypeptide(L)'
;MSQRSVIRKGDKTSHGGVVVTGDETVVIFGQPMARFGDRVTCPKCGDTHTIVEGVQNVSSDRMTALEGMRTSCGATLIASQNFYQLEYG
;
A
#
# COMPACT_ATOMS: atom_id res chain seq x y z
N MET A 1 16.44 -12.56 1.84
CA MET A 1 15.34 -11.83 1.18
C MET A 1 14.18 -11.81 2.17
N SER A 2 13.61 -10.65 2.46
CA SER A 2 12.51 -10.51 3.43
C SER A 2 11.19 -10.53 2.67
N GLN A 3 10.19 -11.28 3.13
CA GLN A 3 8.86 -11.22 2.55
C GLN A 3 8.04 -10.13 3.25
N ARG A 4 7.34 -9.31 2.47
CA ARG A 4 6.45 -8.26 2.99
C ARG A 4 5.06 -8.41 2.41
N SER A 5 4.07 -8.21 3.26
CA SER A 5 2.67 -8.29 2.89
C SER A 5 2.31 -7.19 1.91
N VAL A 6 1.54 -7.54 0.88
CA VAL A 6 1.02 -6.56 -0.08
C VAL A 6 -0.05 -5.72 0.58
N ILE A 7 0.04 -4.40 0.37
CA ILE A 7 -0.94 -3.43 0.83
C ILE A 7 -2.12 -3.40 -0.12
N ARG A 8 -3.31 -3.16 0.43
CA ARG A 8 -4.57 -3.11 -0.29
C ARG A 8 -5.35 -1.85 0.09
N LYS A 9 -6.35 -1.52 -0.72
CA LYS A 9 -7.37 -0.53 -0.36
C LYS A 9 -7.98 -0.91 1.00
N GLY A 10 -8.10 0.09 1.88
CA GLY A 10 -8.60 -0.07 3.25
C GLY A 10 -7.53 -0.39 4.30
N ASP A 11 -6.31 -0.74 3.91
CA ASP A 11 -5.20 -0.92 4.85
C ASP A 11 -4.84 0.41 5.53
N LYS A 12 -4.30 0.30 6.75
CA LYS A 12 -4.07 1.46 7.62
C LYS A 12 -2.68 2.06 7.41
N THR A 13 -2.50 3.28 7.88
CA THR A 13 -1.18 3.91 7.99
C THR A 13 -0.82 4.18 9.46
N SER A 14 0.47 4.34 9.75
CA SER A 14 0.95 4.66 11.11
C SER A 14 0.51 6.03 11.63
N HIS A 15 0.01 6.91 10.75
CA HIS A 15 -0.63 8.17 11.14
C HIS A 15 -2.15 8.03 11.38
N GLY A 16 -2.69 6.80 11.41
CA GLY A 16 -4.12 6.52 11.61
C GLY A 16 -4.98 6.71 10.37
N GLY A 17 -4.35 6.89 9.21
CA GLY A 17 -5.02 7.03 7.92
C GLY A 17 -5.34 5.69 7.26
N VAL A 18 -5.90 5.74 6.05
CA VAL A 18 -6.24 4.55 5.26
C VAL A 18 -5.90 4.72 3.79
N VAL A 19 -5.57 3.61 3.13
CA VAL A 19 -5.42 3.55 1.67
C VAL A 19 -6.80 3.63 1.01
N VAL A 20 -6.95 4.55 0.05
CA VAL A 20 -8.25 4.92 -0.54
C VAL A 20 -8.43 4.34 -1.95
N THR A 21 -7.35 4.26 -2.72
CA THR A 21 -7.37 3.73 -4.10
C THR A 21 -6.44 2.53 -4.24
N GLY A 22 -6.65 1.76 -5.29
CA GLY A 22 -5.89 0.57 -5.62
C GLY A 22 -6.09 0.19 -7.09
N ASP A 23 -5.44 -0.89 -7.50
CA ASP A 23 -5.64 -1.57 -8.77
C ASP A 23 -6.88 -2.46 -8.72
N GLU A 24 -7.91 -2.09 -9.46
CA GLU A 24 -9.14 -2.89 -9.52
C GLU A 24 -8.98 -4.16 -10.39
N THR A 25 -7.90 -4.24 -11.19
CA THR A 25 -7.61 -5.45 -11.97
C THR A 25 -6.90 -6.53 -11.15
N VAL A 26 -6.29 -6.15 -10.03
CA VAL A 26 -5.58 -7.04 -9.11
C VAL A 26 -6.23 -6.99 -7.74
N VAL A 27 -7.13 -7.95 -7.49
CA VAL A 27 -7.92 -8.00 -6.25
C VAL A 27 -7.39 -9.11 -5.34
N ILE A 28 -7.03 -8.74 -4.11
CA ILE A 28 -6.46 -9.64 -3.10
C ILE A 28 -7.42 -9.71 -1.92
N PHE A 29 -7.99 -10.90 -1.69
CA PHE A 29 -9.07 -11.14 -0.71
C PHE A 29 -10.19 -10.08 -0.77
N GLY A 30 -10.68 -9.81 -1.99
CA GLY A 30 -11.79 -8.89 -2.22
C GLY A 30 -11.45 -7.39 -2.13
N GLN A 31 -10.17 -7.03 -1.92
CA GLN A 31 -9.74 -5.62 -1.92
C GLN A 31 -8.73 -5.34 -3.04
N PRO A 32 -8.85 -4.22 -3.76
CA PRO A 32 -7.86 -3.76 -4.74
C PRO A 32 -6.46 -3.65 -4.15
N MET A 33 -5.46 -4.12 -4.88
CA MET A 33 -4.05 -4.02 -4.51
C MET A 33 -3.56 -2.56 -4.56
N ALA A 34 -2.83 -2.09 -3.56
CA ALA A 34 -2.28 -0.74 -3.56
C ALA A 34 -0.95 -0.67 -4.31
N ARG A 35 -0.72 0.46 -4.98
CA ARG A 35 0.43 0.73 -5.83
C ARG A 35 1.07 2.06 -5.51
N PHE A 36 2.26 2.28 -6.04
CA PHE A 36 2.88 3.59 -6.11
C PHE A 36 1.90 4.60 -6.72
N GLY A 37 1.76 5.75 -6.05
CA GLY A 37 0.85 6.82 -6.44
C GLY A 37 -0.60 6.64 -5.95
N ASP A 38 -0.98 5.50 -5.37
CA ASP A 38 -2.31 5.36 -4.79
C ASP A 38 -2.51 6.29 -3.59
N ARG A 39 -3.75 6.77 -3.44
CA ARG A 39 -4.10 7.78 -2.45
C ARG A 39 -4.27 7.17 -1.07
N VAL A 40 -3.88 7.92 -0.06
CA VAL A 40 -4.07 7.62 1.36
C VAL A 40 -4.67 8.84 2.05
N THR A 41 -5.61 8.64 2.96
CA THR A 41 -5.99 9.72 3.89
C THR A 41 -4.96 9.80 5.01
N CYS A 42 -4.76 10.98 5.60
CA CYS A 42 -3.94 11.14 6.80
C CYS A 42 -4.62 12.09 7.79
N PRO A 43 -5.24 11.60 8.88
CA PRO A 43 -5.91 12.46 9.86
C PRO A 43 -4.92 13.35 10.63
N LYS A 44 -3.65 12.95 10.74
CA LYS A 44 -2.60 13.75 11.38
C LYS A 44 -2.21 14.99 10.55
N CYS A 45 -2.27 14.89 9.22
CA CYS A 45 -1.95 15.99 8.32
C CYS A 45 -3.21 16.78 7.91
N GLY A 46 -4.39 16.17 8.01
CA GLY A 46 -5.66 16.76 7.59
C GLY A 46 -5.91 16.74 6.09
N ASP A 47 -5.11 15.98 5.31
CA ASP A 47 -5.18 15.95 3.85
C ASP A 47 -4.97 14.52 3.29
N THR A 48 -5.15 14.40 1.98
CA THR A 48 -4.84 13.20 1.19
C THR A 48 -3.40 13.25 0.70
N HIS A 49 -2.71 12.12 0.84
CA HIS A 49 -1.35 11.92 0.37
C HIS A 49 -1.29 10.72 -0.58
N THR A 50 -0.12 10.42 -1.11
CA THR A 50 0.09 9.28 -2.01
C THR A 50 1.15 8.33 -1.46
N ILE A 51 1.09 7.08 -1.89
CA ILE A 51 2.16 6.11 -1.67
C ILE A 51 3.34 6.49 -2.57
N VAL A 52 4.54 6.60 -1.99
CA VAL A 52 5.76 7.05 -2.70
C VAL A 52 6.85 5.98 -2.78
N GLU A 53 6.56 4.77 -2.31
CA GLU A 53 7.45 3.63 -2.38
C GLU A 53 6.69 2.42 -2.94
N GLY A 54 7.39 1.55 -3.65
CA GLY A 54 6.82 0.38 -4.29
C GLY A 54 7.91 -0.55 -4.81
N VAL A 55 7.53 -1.77 -5.16
CA VAL A 55 8.41 -2.76 -5.80
C VAL A 55 7.82 -3.17 -7.14
N GLN A 56 8.67 -3.30 -8.16
CA GLN A 56 8.22 -3.82 -9.45
C GLN A 56 7.76 -5.26 -9.31
N ASN A 57 6.59 -5.56 -9.85
CA ASN A 57 6.09 -6.93 -9.99
C ASN A 57 5.41 -7.10 -11.34
N VAL A 58 5.09 -8.36 -11.66
CA VAL A 58 4.43 -8.71 -12.93
C VAL A 58 2.92 -8.53 -12.89
N SER A 59 2.34 -8.35 -11.70
CA SER A 59 0.90 -8.36 -11.52
C SER A 59 0.24 -7.03 -11.87
N SER A 60 0.97 -5.92 -11.95
CA SER A 60 0.41 -4.59 -12.22
C SER A 60 1.31 -3.74 -13.11
N ASP A 61 0.73 -2.72 -13.72
CA ASP A 61 1.42 -1.70 -14.54
C ASP A 61 2.29 -0.74 -13.72
N ARG A 62 2.10 -0.71 -12.39
CA ARG A 62 2.85 0.13 -11.46
C ARG A 62 3.44 -0.70 -10.34
N MET A 63 4.45 -0.11 -9.69
CA MET A 63 5.10 -0.73 -8.54
C MET A 63 4.09 -1.00 -7.42
N THR A 64 4.09 -2.20 -6.89
CA THR A 64 3.19 -2.64 -5.82
C THR A 64 3.67 -2.15 -4.47
N ALA A 65 2.74 -1.65 -3.65
CA ALA A 65 3.02 -1.17 -2.31
C ALA A 65 3.04 -2.34 -1.31
N LEU A 66 4.09 -2.40 -0.49
CA LEU A 66 4.29 -3.42 0.54
C LEU A 66 4.26 -2.83 1.94
N GLU A 67 4.07 -3.69 2.93
CA GLU A 67 4.12 -3.33 4.34
C GLU A 67 5.40 -2.57 4.71
N GLY A 68 5.24 -1.52 5.52
CA GLY A 68 6.34 -0.66 5.97
C GLY A 68 6.81 0.38 4.94
N MET A 69 6.30 0.37 3.71
CA MET A 69 6.59 1.41 2.73
C MET A 69 5.94 2.74 3.10
N ARG A 70 6.50 3.83 2.58
CA ARG A 70 6.14 5.20 2.95
C ARG A 70 5.19 5.87 1.99
N THR A 71 4.48 6.82 2.57
CA THR A 71 3.60 7.78 1.91
C THR A 71 4.29 9.14 1.83
N SER A 72 3.78 10.05 1.00
CA SER A 72 4.39 11.37 0.77
C SER A 72 4.43 12.25 2.02
N CYS A 73 3.59 11.98 3.03
CA CYS A 73 3.63 12.65 4.33
C CYS A 73 4.50 11.93 5.39
N GLY A 74 5.20 10.86 5.01
CA GLY A 74 6.07 10.10 5.88
C GLY A 74 5.39 9.00 6.71
N ALA A 75 4.05 8.82 6.60
CA ALA A 75 3.38 7.68 7.23
C ALA A 75 3.79 6.36 6.56
N THR A 76 3.85 5.29 7.35
CA THR A 76 4.14 3.93 6.89
C THR A 76 2.87 3.12 6.71
N LEU A 77 2.84 2.26 5.70
CA LEU A 77 1.70 1.39 5.39
C LEU A 77 1.69 0.15 6.29
N ILE A 78 0.50 -0.24 6.75
CA ILE A 78 0.27 -1.36 7.66
C ILE A 78 -0.75 -2.31 7.01
N ALA A 79 -0.29 -3.49 6.60
CA ALA A 79 -1.14 -4.49 5.98
C ALA A 79 -2.13 -5.09 6.99
N SER A 80 -3.39 -5.28 6.58
CA SER A 80 -4.38 -6.03 7.36
C SER A 80 -4.31 -7.54 7.13
N GLN A 81 -3.44 -7.99 6.22
CA GLN A 81 -3.27 -9.39 5.82
C GLN A 81 -1.79 -9.74 5.78
N ASN A 82 -1.46 -11.02 5.99
CA ASN A 82 -0.09 -11.54 6.01
C ASN A 82 0.09 -12.81 5.15
N PHE A 83 -0.87 -13.10 4.26
CA PHE A 83 -0.88 -14.30 3.41
C PHE A 83 -0.29 -14.05 2.02
N TYR A 84 -0.67 -12.96 1.38
CA TYR A 84 -0.14 -12.58 0.08
C TYR A 84 1.06 -11.66 0.27
N GLN A 85 2.25 -12.23 0.15
CA GLN A 85 3.53 -11.56 0.36
C GLN A 85 4.37 -11.59 -0.91
N LEU A 86 5.15 -10.54 -1.12
CA LEU A 86 6.17 -10.49 -2.17
C LEU A 86 7.55 -10.44 -1.54
N GLU A 87 8.52 -10.98 -2.26
CA GLU A 87 9.93 -10.86 -1.85
C GLU A 87 10.41 -9.42 -2.00
N TYR A 88 11.12 -8.96 -0.98
CA TYR A 88 11.70 -7.64 -0.86
C TYR A 88 13.16 -7.79 -0.41
N GLY A 89 14.10 -7.26 -1.20
CA GLY A 89 15.53 -7.43 -1.01
C GLY A 89 16.31 -6.40 -1.79
#